data_AF-A0A257LRQ8-F1
#
_entry.id   AF-A0A257LRQ8-F1
#
_cell.length_a   1.000
_cell.length_b   1.000
_cell.length_c   1.000
_cell.angle_alpha   90.00
_cell.angle_beta   90.00
_cell.angle_gamma   90.00
#
_symmetry.space_group_name_H-M   'P 1'
#
loop_
_entity.id
_entity.type
_entity.pdbx_description
1 polymer ?
#
loop_
_entity_poly.entity_id
_entity_poly.type
_entity_poly.pdbx_seq_one_letter_code
_entity_poly.pdbx_strand_id
1 'polypeptide(L)'
;EAHRNTGATFDDEKESNFVKVHDNAFIRSARRLYMTATPRIYADTAKATAEKDNVAICSMDDESLYGKQFHLITFSEAVELKLLTDYKVLVLAISADHVSERLQDLLKDDNNQLKVDDAARIIGCWKALAKQGVTQDLSFDPEPMRRAVAFCQVIERQKGAKTHKVSSKQIAEMFQKVVTAYQEQEDADITLRCEAKHVDGSMNASLKEERLQWLKDP
;
A
#
# COMPACT_ATOMS: atom_id res chain seq x y z
N GLU A 1 -12.26 -3.95 -12.49
CA GLU A 1 -10.80 -3.85 -12.62
C GLU A 1 -10.32 -4.77 -13.74
N ALA A 2 -10.34 -4.31 -14.99
CA ALA A 2 -10.05 -5.19 -16.14
C ALA A 2 -8.63 -5.76 -16.13
N HIS A 3 -7.68 -5.10 -15.48
CA HIS A 3 -6.31 -5.61 -15.30
C HIS A 3 -6.22 -6.88 -14.45
N ARG A 4 -7.29 -7.29 -13.75
CA ARG A 4 -7.36 -8.58 -13.03
C ARG A 4 -7.89 -9.71 -13.90
N ASN A 5 -8.44 -9.37 -15.06
CA ASN A 5 -8.93 -10.33 -16.06
C ASN A 5 -7.77 -10.88 -16.90
N THR A 6 -6.56 -10.37 -16.66
CA THR A 6 -5.34 -10.99 -17.13
C THR A 6 -5.07 -12.25 -16.30
N GLY A 7 -5.00 -13.40 -16.94
CA GLY A 7 -4.68 -14.66 -16.28
C GLY A 7 -3.71 -15.47 -17.12
N ALA A 8 -3.06 -16.42 -16.45
CA ALA A 8 -2.39 -17.56 -17.05
C ALA A 8 -3.36 -18.75 -16.90
N THR A 9 -3.86 -19.30 -18.02
CA THR A 9 -4.62 -20.55 -18.02
C THR A 9 -3.65 -21.68 -18.36
N PHE A 10 -3.49 -22.65 -17.45
CA PHE A 10 -2.76 -23.89 -17.73
C PHE A 10 -3.76 -24.95 -18.23
N ASP A 11 -3.36 -25.76 -19.21
CA ASP A 11 -4.24 -26.78 -19.83
C ASP A 11 -4.85 -27.79 -18.83
N ASP A 12 -4.19 -28.03 -17.69
CA ASP A 12 -4.62 -29.00 -16.66
C ASP A 12 -5.35 -28.35 -15.46
N GLU A 13 -5.51 -27.02 -15.42
CA GLU A 13 -6.18 -26.32 -14.33
C GLU A 13 -7.55 -25.74 -14.72
N LYS A 14 -8.48 -25.69 -13.77
CA LYS A 14 -9.75 -25.00 -13.96
C LYS A 14 -9.47 -23.52 -14.24
N GLU A 15 -9.88 -23.05 -15.42
CA GLU A 15 -9.79 -21.63 -15.80
C GLU A 15 -10.25 -20.71 -14.68
N SER A 16 -9.40 -19.72 -14.38
CA SER A 16 -9.73 -18.65 -13.44
C SER A 16 -11.01 -17.95 -13.87
N ASN A 17 -11.93 -17.73 -12.91
CA ASN A 17 -13.18 -17.00 -13.18
C ASN A 17 -12.94 -15.58 -13.72
N PHE A 18 -11.75 -15.01 -13.50
CA PHE A 18 -11.36 -13.71 -14.03
C PHE A 18 -11.17 -13.70 -15.55
N VAL A 19 -10.82 -14.83 -16.17
CA VAL A 19 -10.58 -14.94 -17.62
C VAL A 19 -11.86 -15.26 -18.39
N LYS A 20 -12.80 -15.99 -17.76
CA LYS A 20 -14.07 -16.40 -18.39
C LYS A 20 -14.97 -15.24 -18.83
N VAL A 21 -14.69 -14.04 -18.37
CA VAL A 21 -15.38 -12.81 -18.82
C VAL A 21 -15.15 -12.52 -20.31
N HIS A 22 -14.15 -13.12 -20.96
CA HIS A 22 -13.93 -13.00 -22.40
C HIS A 22 -14.81 -13.96 -23.22
N ASP A 23 -15.34 -15.02 -22.60
CA ASP A 23 -16.12 -16.04 -23.29
C ASP A 23 -17.62 -15.67 -23.36
N ASN A 24 -18.14 -15.57 -24.59
CA ASN A 24 -19.55 -15.32 -24.86
C ASN A 24 -20.44 -16.55 -24.62
N ALA A 25 -19.90 -17.77 -24.63
CA ALA A 25 -20.62 -18.97 -24.25
C ALA A 25 -20.86 -18.98 -22.72
N PHE A 26 -19.86 -18.57 -21.94
CA PHE A 26 -19.98 -18.43 -20.49
C PHE A 26 -20.87 -17.26 -20.06
N ILE A 27 -20.62 -16.04 -20.56
CA ILE A 27 -21.44 -14.85 -20.28
C ILE A 27 -21.88 -14.26 -21.62
N ARG A 28 -23.15 -14.37 -21.99
CA ARG A 28 -23.62 -13.82 -23.27
C ARG A 28 -23.62 -12.29 -23.23
N SER A 29 -23.05 -11.65 -24.25
CA SER A 29 -23.06 -10.20 -24.38
C SER A 29 -23.04 -9.77 -25.86
N ALA A 30 -23.68 -8.65 -26.18
CA ALA A 30 -23.56 -8.04 -27.51
C ALA A 30 -22.33 -7.14 -27.64
N ARG A 31 -21.91 -6.51 -26.52
CA ARG A 31 -20.76 -5.61 -26.39
C ARG A 31 -20.19 -5.74 -24.98
N ARG A 32 -18.89 -5.50 -24.84
CA ARG A 32 -18.18 -5.44 -23.55
C ARG A 32 -17.34 -4.17 -23.50
N LEU A 33 -17.32 -3.52 -22.35
CA LEU A 33 -16.48 -2.37 -22.06
C LEU A 33 -15.53 -2.73 -20.92
N TYR A 34 -14.22 -2.65 -21.19
CA TYR A 34 -13.19 -2.90 -20.18
C TYR A 34 -12.68 -1.57 -19.65
N MET A 35 -12.61 -1.46 -18.31
CA MET A 35 -12.15 -0.25 -17.63
C MET A 35 -11.04 -0.62 -16.62
N THR A 36 -9.95 0.14 -16.67
CA THR A 36 -8.81 0.02 -15.74
C THR A 36 -8.06 1.34 -15.65
N ALA A 37 -7.42 1.59 -14.51
CA ALA A 37 -6.42 2.66 -14.37
C ALA A 37 -4.99 2.16 -14.64
N THR A 38 -4.76 0.85 -14.55
CA THR A 38 -3.44 0.21 -14.62
C THR A 38 -3.49 -0.96 -15.59
N PRO A 39 -3.41 -0.73 -16.92
CA PRO A 39 -3.44 -1.82 -17.88
C PRO A 39 -2.25 -2.76 -17.66
N ARG A 40 -2.51 -4.07 -17.65
CA ARG A 40 -1.45 -5.07 -17.50
C ARG A 40 -1.10 -5.65 -18.86
N ILE A 41 0.09 -5.28 -19.34
CA ILE A 41 0.63 -5.66 -20.64
C ILE A 41 1.85 -6.54 -20.39
N TYR A 42 1.88 -7.72 -21.01
CA TYR A 42 2.99 -8.65 -20.90
C TYR A 42 3.99 -8.43 -22.04
N ALA A 43 5.28 -8.48 -21.73
CA ALA A 43 6.33 -8.42 -22.74
C ALA A 43 6.31 -9.67 -23.64
N ASP A 44 6.80 -9.54 -24.88
CA ASP A 44 6.80 -10.64 -25.86
C ASP A 44 7.58 -11.87 -25.36
N THR A 45 8.64 -11.66 -24.58
CA THR A 45 9.40 -12.76 -23.96
C THR A 45 8.58 -13.55 -22.94
N ALA A 46 7.68 -12.88 -22.21
CA ALA A 46 6.78 -13.53 -21.26
C ALA A 46 5.67 -14.29 -22.00
N LYS A 47 5.13 -13.71 -23.08
CA LYS A 47 4.15 -14.38 -23.96
C LYS A 47 4.74 -15.64 -24.61
N ALA A 48 5.95 -15.55 -25.16
CA ALA A 48 6.63 -16.68 -25.79
C ALA A 48 7.01 -17.80 -24.80
N THR A 49 7.37 -17.45 -23.56
CA THR A 49 7.61 -18.46 -22.51
C THR A 49 6.31 -19.17 -22.15
N ALA A 50 5.22 -18.42 -22.01
CA ALA A 50 3.92 -18.97 -21.70
C ALA A 50 3.39 -19.91 -22.80
N GLU A 51 3.55 -19.54 -24.08
CA GLU A 51 3.23 -20.43 -25.21
C GLU A 51 4.02 -21.75 -25.15
N LYS A 52 5.30 -21.71 -24.78
CA LYS A 52 6.12 -22.93 -24.62
C LYS A 52 5.64 -23.83 -23.49
N ASP A 53 5.13 -23.23 -22.42
CA ASP A 53 4.64 -23.93 -21.24
C ASP A 53 3.14 -24.28 -21.34
N ASN A 54 2.52 -24.11 -22.52
CA ASN A 54 1.07 -24.25 -22.75
C ASN A 54 0.22 -23.44 -21.76
N VAL A 55 0.64 -22.20 -21.53
CA VAL A 55 -0.02 -21.23 -20.67
C VAL A 55 -0.61 -20.12 -21.53
N ALA A 56 -1.94 -20.04 -21.60
CA ALA A 56 -2.59 -18.91 -22.26
C ALA A 56 -2.52 -17.67 -21.36
N ILE A 57 -1.80 -16.62 -21.81
CA ILE A 57 -1.75 -15.33 -21.13
C ILE A 57 -2.73 -14.36 -21.80
N CYS A 58 -3.70 -13.86 -21.02
CA CYS A 58 -4.55 -12.76 -21.47
C CYS A 58 -3.87 -11.42 -21.16
N SER A 59 -3.26 -10.81 -22.17
CA SER A 59 -2.65 -9.49 -22.08
C SER A 59 -3.62 -8.41 -22.58
N MET A 60 -3.62 -7.23 -21.96
CA MET A 60 -4.59 -6.17 -22.28
C MET A 60 -4.36 -5.46 -23.63
N ASP A 61 -3.24 -5.73 -24.29
CA ASP A 61 -2.94 -5.29 -25.65
C ASP A 61 -3.52 -6.22 -26.74
N ASP A 62 -4.17 -7.33 -26.35
CA ASP A 62 -4.90 -8.19 -27.28
C ASP A 62 -6.28 -7.59 -27.62
N GLU A 63 -6.36 -6.92 -28.78
CA GLU A 63 -7.60 -6.34 -29.28
C GLU A 63 -8.71 -7.38 -29.55
N SER A 64 -8.37 -8.66 -29.76
CA SER A 64 -9.38 -9.69 -29.96
C SER A 64 -10.16 -10.01 -28.68
N LEU A 65 -9.51 -9.84 -27.53
CA LEU A 65 -10.11 -10.07 -26.21
C LEU A 65 -10.67 -8.80 -25.57
N TYR A 66 -9.95 -7.68 -25.70
CA TYR A 66 -10.25 -6.43 -25.00
C TYR A 66 -10.84 -5.34 -25.90
N GLY A 67 -10.74 -5.50 -27.22
CA GLY A 67 -11.07 -4.45 -28.18
C GLY A 67 -10.06 -3.31 -28.18
N LYS A 68 -10.33 -2.29 -29.00
CA LYS A 68 -9.49 -1.09 -29.10
C LYS A 68 -9.68 -0.17 -27.91
N GLN A 69 -8.59 0.49 -27.50
CA GLN A 69 -8.67 1.60 -26.56
C GLN A 69 -9.42 2.76 -27.22
N PHE A 70 -10.64 3.03 -26.75
CA PHE A 70 -11.48 4.10 -27.28
C PHE A 70 -11.26 5.44 -26.56
N HIS A 71 -10.76 5.42 -25.32
CA HIS A 71 -10.47 6.61 -24.52
C HIS A 71 -9.39 6.31 -23.48
N LEU A 72 -8.51 7.29 -23.23
CA LEU A 72 -7.49 7.27 -22.19
C LEU A 72 -7.38 8.68 -21.62
N ILE A 73 -7.37 8.74 -20.30
CA ILE A 73 -6.89 9.90 -19.55
C ILE A 73 -5.77 9.40 -18.64
N THR A 74 -4.57 9.89 -18.87
CA THR A 74 -3.40 9.56 -18.05
C THR A 74 -3.45 10.30 -16.73
N PHE A 75 -2.67 9.84 -15.74
CA PHE A 75 -2.55 10.53 -14.47
C PHE A 75 -2.02 11.97 -14.65
N SER A 76 -1.00 12.15 -15.50
CA SER A 76 -0.42 13.46 -15.81
C SER A 76 -1.44 14.41 -16.45
N GLU A 77 -2.20 13.94 -17.43
CA GLU A 77 -3.28 14.73 -18.04
C GLU A 77 -4.36 15.11 -17.00
N ALA A 78 -4.74 14.18 -16.11
CA ALA A 78 -5.71 14.49 -15.06
C ALA A 78 -5.19 15.52 -14.05
N VAL A 79 -3.89 15.54 -13.75
CA VAL A 79 -3.24 16.58 -12.93
C VAL A 79 -3.23 17.93 -13.66
N GLU A 80 -2.86 17.97 -14.93
CA GLU A 80 -2.87 19.20 -15.75
C GLU A 80 -4.28 19.81 -15.87
N LEU A 81 -5.29 18.95 -16.00
CA LEU A 81 -6.70 19.33 -16.03
C LEU A 81 -7.27 19.68 -14.64
N LYS A 82 -6.47 19.63 -13.57
CA LYS A 82 -6.88 19.87 -12.17
C LYS A 82 -7.99 18.94 -11.69
N LEU A 83 -8.07 17.73 -12.26
CA LEU A 83 -8.98 16.67 -11.82
C LEU A 83 -8.37 15.83 -10.68
N LEU A 84 -7.05 15.75 -10.62
CA LEU A 84 -6.29 15.07 -9.58
C LEU A 84 -5.19 15.99 -9.01
N THR A 85 -4.82 15.73 -7.77
CA THR A 85 -3.62 16.30 -7.16
C THR A 85 -2.43 15.41 -7.49
N ASP A 86 -1.30 16.02 -7.83
CA ASP A 86 -0.04 15.29 -8.03
C ASP A 86 0.45 14.64 -6.72
N TYR A 87 1.32 13.63 -6.83
CA TYR A 87 1.90 12.95 -5.68
C TYR A 87 3.39 13.25 -5.53
N LYS A 88 3.90 13.16 -4.30
CA LYS A 88 5.34 13.17 -4.02
C LYS A 88 5.72 11.88 -3.31
N VAL A 89 6.82 11.26 -3.76
CA VAL A 89 7.37 10.06 -3.12
C VAL A 89 8.45 10.49 -2.14
N LEU A 90 8.20 10.26 -0.84
CA LEU A 90 9.18 10.51 0.22
C LEU A 90 9.83 9.20 0.63
N VAL A 91 11.15 9.11 0.45
CA VAL A 91 11.96 7.97 0.91
C VAL A 91 12.82 8.44 2.07
N LEU A 92 12.49 7.98 3.28
CA LEU A 92 13.25 8.31 4.49
C LEU A 92 14.12 7.14 4.91
N ALA A 93 15.41 7.40 5.09
CA ALA A 93 16.35 6.47 5.69
C ALA A 93 16.60 6.86 7.16
N ILE A 94 16.46 5.89 8.06
CA ILE A 94 16.69 6.09 9.50
C ILE A 94 17.78 5.13 9.96
N SER A 95 18.76 5.67 10.68
CA SER A 95 19.80 4.87 11.32
C SER A 95 19.22 4.07 12.50
N ALA A 96 19.45 2.76 12.51
CA ALA A 96 19.02 1.88 13.59
C ALA A 96 19.76 2.19 14.91
N ASP A 97 21.02 2.63 14.83
CA ASP A 97 21.81 3.02 16.00
C ASP A 97 21.21 4.25 16.69
N HIS A 98 20.83 5.26 15.89
CA HIS A 98 20.18 6.49 16.37
C HIS A 98 18.87 6.21 17.12
N VAL A 99 18.11 5.21 16.65
CA VAL A 99 16.85 4.77 17.27
C VAL A 99 17.12 3.96 18.54
N SER A 100 18.09 3.04 18.49
CA SER A 100 18.42 2.16 19.60
C SER A 100 18.93 2.94 20.81
N GLU A 101 19.77 3.96 20.59
CA GLU A 101 20.29 4.83 21.65
C GLU A 101 19.18 5.59 22.38
N ARG A 102 18.16 6.07 21.65
CA ARG A 102 17.07 6.88 22.21
C ARG A 102 15.93 6.08 22.79
N LEU A 103 15.73 4.84 22.34
CA LEU A 103 14.62 3.99 22.78
C LEU A 103 15.08 2.81 23.65
N GLN A 104 16.26 2.90 24.27
CA GLN A 104 16.82 1.79 25.05
C GLN A 104 15.84 1.22 26.08
N ASP A 105 15.14 2.07 26.83
CA ASP A 105 14.25 1.62 27.90
C ASP A 105 13.00 0.92 27.35
N LEU A 106 12.48 1.41 26.22
CA LEU A 106 11.31 0.84 25.54
C LEU A 106 11.66 -0.45 24.79
N LEU A 107 12.91 -0.60 24.35
CA LEU A 107 13.43 -1.79 23.68
C LEU A 107 13.87 -2.89 24.67
N LYS A 108 14.11 -2.54 25.94
CA LYS A 108 14.50 -3.48 27.01
C LYS A 108 13.31 -4.16 27.71
N ASP A 109 12.06 -3.78 27.40
CA ASP A 109 10.86 -4.38 28.01
C ASP A 109 10.86 -5.91 27.81
N ASP A 110 10.72 -6.64 28.91
CA ASP A 110 10.78 -8.11 29.02
C ASP A 110 9.77 -8.83 28.11
N ASN A 111 8.70 -8.13 27.68
CA ASN A 111 7.73 -8.67 26.72
C ASN A 111 8.26 -8.72 25.27
N ASN A 112 9.41 -8.09 24.96
CA ASN A 112 10.14 -8.12 23.69
C ASN A 112 9.25 -7.95 22.43
N GLN A 113 8.16 -7.20 22.58
CA GLN A 113 7.20 -7.01 21.49
C GLN A 113 7.65 -5.91 20.52
N LEU A 114 8.58 -5.03 20.90
CA LEU A 114 9.11 -4.02 19.99
C LEU A 114 10.45 -4.47 19.42
N LYS A 115 10.58 -4.42 18.09
CA LYS A 115 11.86 -4.57 17.40
C LYS A 115 12.36 -3.18 17.01
N VAL A 116 13.68 -2.99 17.02
CA VAL A 116 14.33 -1.74 16.57
C VAL A 116 13.80 -1.32 15.19
N ASP A 117 13.64 -2.28 14.28
CA ASP A 117 13.11 -2.05 12.94
C ASP A 117 11.69 -1.45 12.95
N ASP A 118 10.81 -1.94 13.81
CA ASP A 118 9.43 -1.43 13.90
C ASP A 118 9.41 -0.04 14.54
N ALA A 119 10.26 0.20 15.53
CA ALA A 119 10.44 1.52 16.13
C ALA A 119 10.97 2.53 15.12
N ALA A 120 11.97 2.16 14.33
CA ALA A 120 12.54 2.98 13.27
C ALA A 120 11.48 3.32 12.20
N ARG A 121 10.62 2.35 11.83
CA ARG A 121 9.49 2.59 10.91
C ARG A 121 8.48 3.58 11.49
N ILE A 122 8.12 3.45 12.77
CA ILE A 122 7.21 4.39 13.44
C ILE A 122 7.80 5.80 13.43
N ILE A 123 9.05 5.96 13.83
CA ILE A 123 9.74 7.26 13.82
C ILE A 123 9.80 7.82 12.39
N GLY A 124 10.07 6.99 11.39
CA GLY A 124 10.09 7.39 9.98
C GLY A 124 8.74 7.89 9.49
N CYS A 125 7.67 7.16 9.79
CA CYS A 125 6.33 7.63 9.51
C CYS A 125 6.03 8.96 10.22
N TRP A 126 6.36 9.08 11.50
CA TRP A 126 6.15 10.31 12.25
C TRP A 126 6.93 11.50 11.69
N LYS A 127 8.22 11.34 11.36
CA LYS A 127 9.04 12.38 10.72
C LYS A 127 8.51 12.76 9.34
N ALA A 128 8.04 11.79 8.54
CA ALA A 128 7.41 12.05 7.25
C ALA A 128 6.11 12.86 7.39
N LEU A 129 5.26 12.49 8.34
CA LEU A 129 4.01 13.20 8.62
C LEU A 129 4.28 14.61 9.13
N ALA A 130 5.30 14.79 9.96
CA ALA A 130 5.78 16.09 10.41
C ALA A 130 6.53 16.90 9.34
N LYS A 131 6.83 16.28 8.18
CA LYS A 131 7.63 16.86 7.08
C LYS A 131 9.02 17.34 7.55
N GLN A 132 9.57 16.73 8.59
CA GLN A 132 10.86 17.10 9.17
C GLN A 132 12.00 16.74 8.23
N GLY A 133 12.88 17.72 7.94
CA GLY A 133 14.06 17.49 7.09
C GLY A 133 13.76 17.38 5.59
N VAL A 134 12.52 17.67 5.15
CA VAL A 134 12.09 17.63 3.74
C VAL A 134 12.18 19.04 3.09
N THR A 135 12.94 19.96 3.70
CA THR A 135 12.90 21.41 3.46
C THR A 135 13.22 21.90 2.04
N GLN A 136 13.90 21.12 1.20
CA GLN A 136 14.27 21.57 -0.15
C GLN A 136 13.12 21.55 -1.17
N ASP A 137 11.98 20.91 -0.85
CA ASP A 137 10.93 20.65 -1.85
C ASP A 137 9.48 20.91 -1.33
N LEU A 138 9.36 21.63 -0.21
CA LEU A 138 8.08 21.90 0.48
C LEU A 138 7.49 23.28 0.21
N SER A 139 7.95 24.02 -0.82
CA SER A 139 7.54 25.41 -1.09
C SER A 139 6.02 25.61 -1.21
N PHE A 140 5.22 24.55 -1.28
CA PHE A 140 3.78 24.57 -1.43
C PHE A 140 2.97 24.12 -0.19
N ASP A 141 3.57 23.43 0.79
CA ASP A 141 2.83 22.96 1.98
C ASP A 141 3.79 22.55 3.12
N PRO A 142 4.16 23.47 4.03
CA PRO A 142 5.05 23.17 5.15
C PRO A 142 4.32 22.49 6.32
N GLU A 143 2.99 22.47 6.34
CA GLU A 143 2.22 22.01 7.50
C GLU A 143 2.25 20.49 7.65
N PRO A 144 2.30 19.93 8.88
CA PRO A 144 2.22 18.49 9.09
C PRO A 144 0.99 17.84 8.44
N MET A 145 1.17 16.63 7.91
CA MET A 145 0.09 15.82 7.35
C MET A 145 -0.86 15.37 8.47
N ARG A 146 -2.17 15.47 8.21
CA ARG A 146 -3.22 15.19 9.21
C ARG A 146 -3.75 13.77 9.18
N ARG A 147 -3.65 13.09 8.03
CA ARG A 147 -4.26 11.78 7.77
C ARG A 147 -3.32 10.90 6.98
N ALA A 148 -3.26 9.62 7.34
CA ALA A 148 -2.49 8.63 6.61
C ALA A 148 -3.08 7.23 6.76
N VAL A 149 -2.76 6.38 5.79
CA VAL A 149 -3.05 4.95 5.84
C VAL A 149 -1.71 4.21 5.75
N ALA A 150 -1.42 3.39 6.75
CA ALA A 150 -0.22 2.57 6.79
C ALA A 150 -0.54 1.13 6.34
N PHE A 151 0.34 0.56 5.53
CA PHE A 151 0.23 -0.83 5.07
C PHE A 151 1.28 -1.69 5.78
N CYS A 152 0.82 -2.75 6.44
CA CYS A 152 1.66 -3.72 7.11
C CYS A 152 1.53 -5.10 6.45
N GLN A 153 2.52 -5.97 6.68
CA GLN A 153 2.58 -7.28 6.01
C GLN A 153 1.65 -8.32 6.65
N VAL A 154 1.38 -8.21 7.96
CA VAL A 154 0.55 -9.13 8.71
C VAL A 154 -0.35 -8.40 9.70
N ILE A 155 -1.45 -9.04 10.12
CA ILE A 155 -2.37 -8.51 11.13
C ILE A 155 -1.77 -8.69 12.54
N GLU A 156 -1.25 -9.89 12.81
CA GLU A 156 -0.64 -10.30 14.07
C GLU A 156 0.75 -10.86 13.82
N ARG A 157 1.62 -10.75 14.81
CA ARG A 157 2.93 -11.41 14.73
C ARG A 157 2.80 -12.92 14.90
N GLN A 158 3.46 -13.66 14.03
CA GLN A 158 3.58 -15.11 14.11
C GLN A 158 4.74 -15.45 15.04
N LYS A 159 4.47 -16.09 16.18
CA LYS A 159 5.52 -16.55 17.11
C LYS A 159 6.38 -17.62 16.42
N GLY A 160 7.71 -17.46 16.48
CA GLY A 160 8.66 -18.43 15.91
C GLY A 160 8.87 -18.34 14.38
N ALA A 161 8.35 -17.31 13.71
CA ALA A 161 8.63 -17.10 12.30
C ALA A 161 10.13 -16.78 12.07
N LYS A 162 10.73 -17.38 11.04
CA LYS A 162 12.14 -17.15 10.67
C LYS A 162 12.40 -15.73 10.16
N THR A 163 11.37 -15.09 9.60
CA THR A 163 11.45 -13.73 9.03
C THR A 163 10.56 -12.78 9.81
N HIS A 164 11.12 -11.63 10.18
CA HIS A 164 10.35 -10.55 10.80
C HIS A 164 9.34 -10.00 9.80
N LYS A 165 8.09 -9.85 10.26
CA LYS A 165 7.01 -9.24 9.48
C LYS A 165 6.33 -8.17 10.32
N VAL A 166 6.10 -7.02 9.70
CA VAL A 166 5.48 -5.86 10.37
C VAL A 166 4.00 -6.15 10.61
N SER A 167 3.57 -6.07 11.88
CA SER A 167 2.19 -6.30 12.32
C SER A 167 1.41 -5.01 12.45
N SER A 168 0.24 -4.90 11.80
CA SER A 168 -0.59 -3.69 11.88
C SER A 168 -1.15 -3.44 13.27
N LYS A 169 -1.54 -4.48 14.01
CA LYS A 169 -2.03 -4.32 15.39
C LYS A 169 -0.92 -3.82 16.32
N GLN A 170 0.28 -4.40 16.20
CA GLN A 170 1.42 -3.98 17.01
C GLN A 170 1.80 -2.53 16.71
N ILE A 171 1.91 -2.17 15.42
CA ILE A 171 2.22 -0.80 15.01
C ILE A 171 1.16 0.17 15.54
N ALA A 172 -0.12 -0.14 15.40
CA ALA A 172 -1.19 0.73 15.89
C ALA A 172 -1.16 0.91 17.42
N GLU A 173 -0.91 -0.15 18.18
CA GLU A 173 -0.83 -0.10 19.64
C GLU A 173 0.40 0.68 20.13
N MET A 174 1.54 0.53 19.44
CA MET A 174 2.82 1.08 19.88
C MET A 174 3.12 2.48 19.34
N PHE A 175 2.42 2.93 18.30
CA PHE A 175 2.76 4.16 17.56
C PHE A 175 3.01 5.35 18.49
N GLN A 176 2.00 5.71 19.29
CA GLN A 176 2.08 6.87 20.18
C GLN A 176 3.12 6.67 21.29
N LYS A 177 3.26 5.45 21.83
CA LYS A 177 4.23 5.15 22.90
C LYS A 177 5.67 5.37 22.41
N VAL A 178 5.98 4.88 21.21
CA VAL A 178 7.30 5.03 20.58
C VAL A 178 7.58 6.49 20.25
N VAL A 179 6.61 7.21 19.71
CA VAL A 179 6.74 8.65 19.39
C VAL A 179 7.00 9.45 20.66
N THR A 180 6.22 9.25 21.73
CA THR A 180 6.40 9.97 22.99
C THR A 180 7.79 9.74 23.59
N ALA A 181 8.24 8.48 23.69
CA ALA A 181 9.56 8.18 24.23
C ALA A 181 10.71 8.76 23.36
N TYR A 182 10.51 8.82 22.04
CA TYR A 182 11.46 9.46 21.15
C TYR A 182 11.53 10.97 21.36
N GLN A 183 10.38 11.63 21.53
CA GLN A 183 10.27 13.07 21.80
C GLN A 183 10.82 13.47 23.18
N GLU A 184 10.84 12.58 24.17
CA GLU A 184 11.43 12.87 25.48
C GLU A 184 12.97 12.94 25.44
N GLN A 185 13.58 12.28 24.44
CA GLN A 185 15.04 12.15 24.30
C GLN A 185 15.61 13.08 23.22
N GLU A 186 14.77 13.58 22.32
CA GLU A 186 15.13 14.55 21.30
C GLU A 186 14.44 15.87 21.63
N ASP A 187 15.18 16.98 21.72
CA ASP A 187 14.62 18.33 21.90
C ASP A 187 13.94 18.74 20.57
N ALA A 188 12.85 18.03 20.27
CA ALA A 188 12.16 18.12 19.01
C ALA A 188 11.20 19.30 19.08
N ASP A 189 11.47 20.34 18.30
CA ASP A 189 10.55 21.46 18.03
C ASP A 189 9.19 21.02 17.42
N ILE A 190 8.98 19.72 17.21
CA ILE A 190 7.80 19.13 16.60
C ILE A 190 6.93 18.47 17.66
N THR A 191 5.81 19.11 17.94
CA THR A 191 4.73 18.59 18.79
C THR A 191 3.62 17.97 17.96
N LEU A 192 3.94 16.94 17.16
CA LEU A 192 2.94 16.20 16.38
C LEU A 192 2.46 14.98 17.17
N ARG A 193 1.19 14.99 17.60
CA ARG A 193 0.50 13.81 18.15
C ARG A 193 -0.07 12.97 17.02
N CYS A 194 0.21 11.67 17.04
CA CYS A 194 -0.25 10.74 16.02
C CYS A 194 -0.96 9.55 16.66
N GLU A 195 -2.26 9.44 16.39
CA GLU A 195 -3.04 8.27 16.79
C GLU A 195 -3.14 7.29 15.62
N ALA A 196 -3.03 6.01 15.93
CA ALA A 196 -3.15 4.95 14.96
C ALA A 196 -4.27 3.98 15.34
N LYS A 197 -5.06 3.57 14.35
CA LYS A 197 -6.11 2.57 14.51
C LYS A 197 -5.92 1.48 13.48
N HIS A 198 -5.95 0.23 13.95
CA HIS A 198 -5.89 -0.96 13.10
C HIS A 198 -7.24 -1.25 12.41
N VAL A 199 -7.18 -1.82 11.20
CA VAL A 199 -8.34 -2.32 10.44
C VAL A 199 -7.95 -3.59 9.66
N ASP A 200 -8.81 -4.61 9.67
CA ASP A 200 -8.58 -5.87 8.93
C ASP A 200 -9.86 -6.55 8.42
N GLY A 201 -9.68 -7.70 7.75
CA GLY A 201 -10.76 -8.50 7.16
C GLY A 201 -11.75 -9.11 8.16
N SER A 202 -11.37 -9.32 9.43
CA SER A 202 -12.24 -9.89 10.48
C SER A 202 -13.28 -8.90 11.00
N MET A 203 -13.08 -7.60 10.78
CA MET A 203 -14.03 -6.56 11.17
C MET A 203 -15.25 -6.54 10.25
N ASN A 204 -16.44 -6.35 10.84
CA ASN A 204 -17.68 -6.17 10.08
C ASN A 204 -17.71 -4.81 9.36
N ALA A 205 -18.67 -4.64 8.44
CA ALA A 205 -18.78 -3.43 7.62
C ALA A 205 -18.96 -2.16 8.47
N SER A 206 -19.79 -2.22 9.52
CA SER A 206 -20.05 -1.07 10.40
C SER A 206 -18.79 -0.59 11.11
N LEU A 207 -17.98 -1.52 11.65
CA LEU A 207 -16.73 -1.18 12.33
C LEU A 207 -15.69 -0.64 11.33
N LYS A 208 -15.62 -1.18 10.11
CA LYS A 208 -14.75 -0.62 9.06
C LYS A 208 -15.15 0.81 8.70
N GLU A 209 -16.44 1.07 8.55
CA GLU A 209 -16.94 2.42 8.26
C GLU A 209 -16.63 3.39 9.40
N GLU A 210 -16.80 2.97 10.66
CA GLU A 210 -16.43 3.76 11.83
C GLU A 210 -14.94 4.18 11.80
N ARG A 211 -14.04 3.25 11.44
CA ARG A 211 -12.60 3.55 11.33
C ARG A 211 -12.29 4.51 10.19
N LEU A 212 -12.97 4.36 9.06
CA LEU A 212 -12.83 5.27 7.92
C LEU A 212 -13.38 6.66 8.24
N GLN A 213 -14.51 6.74 8.95
CA GLN A 213 -15.10 8.01 9.37
C GLN A 213 -14.18 8.73 10.35
N TRP A 214 -13.68 8.03 11.37
CA TRP A 214 -12.70 8.58 12.30
C TRP A 214 -11.45 9.14 11.59
N LEU A 215 -10.98 8.46 10.53
CA LEU A 215 -9.82 8.95 9.75
C LEU A 215 -10.17 10.18 8.92
N LYS A 216 -11.40 10.27 8.39
CA LYS A 216 -11.88 11.41 7.60
C LYS A 216 -12.17 12.64 8.45
N ASP A 217 -12.54 12.45 9.71
CA ASP A 217 -12.97 13.54 10.59
C ASP A 217 -11.88 14.64 10.68
N PRO A 218 -12.28 15.93 10.61
CA PRO A 218 -11.40 17.11 10.49
C PRO A 218 -10.21 17.20 11.44
#